data_AF-A0A967YHA8-F1
#
_entry.id   AF-A0A967YHA8-F1
#
_cell.length_a   1.000
_cell.length_b   1.000
_cell.length_c   1.000
_cell.angle_alpha   90.00
_cell.angle_beta   90.00
_cell.angle_gamma   90.00
#
_symmetry.space_group_name_H-M   'P 1'
#
loop_
_entity.id
_entity.type
_entity.pdbx_description
1 polymer ?
#
loop_
_entity_poly.entity_id
_entity_poly.type
_entity_poly.pdbx_seq_one_letter_code
_entity_poly.pdbx_strand_id
1 'polypeptide(L)'
;MSEYKFQLTGWQAIVAIVVLIGIFGIRLVTFSDLEDDATLVNKIELRLVSDYFPDDVEKLKAAYESGDTDEFDELVQSVTSTTLNIESVKASYPLFKFSSSKEVVVKVTYSLDDDSGTRETGTNYYLFKHGSLGNSWSYKREATVVSYYLNFV
;
A
#
# COMPACT_ATOMS: atom_id res chain seq x y z
N MET A 1 -15.33 -37.09 -5.35
CA MET A 1 -14.72 -36.08 -4.47
C MET A 1 -15.24 -36.34 -3.06
N SER A 2 -14.36 -36.64 -2.11
CA SER A 2 -14.71 -36.85 -0.71
C SER A 2 -14.91 -35.49 -0.02
N GLU A 3 -16.15 -35.15 0.34
CA GLU A 3 -16.43 -34.04 1.25
C GLU A 3 -15.90 -34.38 2.65
N TYR A 4 -14.86 -33.68 3.09
CA TYR A 4 -14.41 -33.74 4.48
C TYR A 4 -15.38 -32.92 5.35
N LYS A 5 -16.35 -33.58 5.99
CA LYS A 5 -17.25 -32.96 6.97
C LYS A 5 -16.53 -32.86 8.32
N PHE A 6 -15.94 -31.71 8.60
CA PHE A 6 -15.41 -31.38 9.93
C PHE A 6 -16.57 -31.21 10.91
N GLN A 7 -16.84 -32.24 11.72
CA GLN A 7 -17.73 -32.12 12.88
C GLN A 7 -16.90 -31.65 14.08
N LEU A 8 -16.87 -30.33 14.32
CA LEU A 8 -16.27 -29.76 15.51
C LEU A 8 -17.27 -29.88 16.68
N THR A 9 -17.05 -30.81 17.61
CA THR A 9 -17.90 -30.99 18.80
C THR A 9 -17.31 -30.32 20.05
N GLY A 10 -18.18 -29.66 20.83
CA GLY A 10 -17.94 -29.25 22.22
C GLY A 10 -16.70 -28.38 22.42
N TRP A 11 -15.64 -28.96 22.98
CA TRP A 11 -14.42 -28.25 23.36
C TRP A 11 -13.55 -27.85 22.16
N GLN A 12 -13.52 -28.67 21.10
CA GLN A 12 -12.72 -28.37 19.90
C GLN A 12 -13.25 -27.14 19.15
N ALA A 13 -14.57 -26.94 19.16
CA ALA A 13 -15.20 -25.73 18.60
C ALA A 13 -14.79 -24.47 19.37
N ILE A 14 -14.77 -24.54 20.71
CA ILE A 14 -14.36 -23.40 21.56
C ILE A 14 -12.90 -23.05 21.32
N VAL A 15 -12.00 -24.04 21.30
CA VAL A 15 -10.57 -23.81 21.02
C VAL A 15 -10.38 -23.24 19.61
N ALA A 16 -11.09 -23.75 18.61
CA ALA A 16 -11.03 -23.22 17.26
C ALA A 16 -11.47 -21.75 17.18
N ILE A 17 -12.55 -21.38 17.88
CA ILE A 17 -13.03 -19.99 17.96
C ILE A 17 -11.99 -19.09 18.63
N VAL A 18 -11.41 -19.51 19.76
CA VAL A 18 -10.39 -18.72 20.46
C VAL A 18 -9.16 -18.49 19.59
N VAL A 19 -8.72 -19.53 18.86
CA VAL A 19 -7.61 -19.41 17.91
C VAL A 19 -7.96 -18.45 16.77
N LEU A 20 -9.16 -18.53 16.21
CA LEU A 20 -9.61 -17.62 15.15
C LEU A 20 -9.70 -16.17 15.62
N ILE A 21 -10.23 -15.92 16.82
CA ILE A 21 -10.27 -14.59 17.43
C ILE A 21 -8.84 -14.07 17.67
N GLY A 22 -7.93 -14.92 18.16
CA GLY A 22 -6.53 -14.56 18.33
C GLY A 22 -5.87 -14.16 17.00
N ILE A 23 -6.04 -14.97 15.96
CA ILE A 23 -5.53 -14.67 14.60
C ILE A 23 -6.13 -13.36 14.08
N PHE A 24 -7.44 -13.16 14.26
CA PHE A 24 -8.13 -11.95 13.81
C PHE A 24 -7.66 -10.70 14.56
N GLY A 25 -7.46 -10.81 15.88
CA GLY A 25 -6.93 -9.74 16.72
C GLY A 25 -5.51 -9.35 16.31
N ILE A 26 -4.62 -10.33 16.10
CA ILE A 26 -3.26 -10.08 15.58
C ILE A 26 -3.32 -9.43 14.20
N ARG A 27 -4.26 -9.85 13.34
CA ARG A 27 -4.45 -9.25 12.01
C ARG A 27 -4.79 -7.78 12.06
N LEU A 28 -5.65 -7.35 12.98
CA LEU A 28 -5.99 -5.94 13.12
C LEU A 28 -4.79 -5.08 13.52
N VAL A 29 -3.86 -5.62 14.32
CA VAL A 29 -2.64 -4.91 14.73
C VAL A 29 -1.58 -4.87 13.61
N THR A 30 -1.65 -5.77 12.62
CA THR A 30 -0.74 -5.73 11.46
C THR A 30 -1.10 -4.69 10.39
N PHE A 31 -2.20 -3.96 10.56
CA PHE A 31 -2.48 -2.79 9.76
C PHE A 31 -1.84 -1.56 10.41
N SER A 32 -1.03 -0.83 9.66
CA SER A 32 -0.49 0.45 10.11
C SER A 32 -0.83 1.54 9.10
N ASP A 33 -1.00 2.75 9.62
CA ASP A 33 -0.97 3.94 8.82
C ASP A 33 0.48 4.28 8.45
N LEU A 34 0.72 4.63 7.20
CA LEU A 34 2.04 5.02 6.68
C LEU A 34 1.97 6.33 5.88
N GLU A 35 0.93 7.13 6.10
CA GLU A 35 0.81 8.48 5.51
C GLU A 35 2.01 9.38 5.86
N ASP A 36 2.62 9.18 7.03
CA ASP A 36 3.79 9.96 7.47
C ASP A 36 5.15 9.44 6.93
N ASP A 37 5.18 8.30 6.21
CA ASP A 37 6.43 7.79 5.63
C ASP A 37 6.69 8.46 4.27
N ALA A 38 7.32 9.63 4.29
CA ALA A 38 7.66 10.41 3.09
C ALA A 38 8.39 9.59 2.01
N THR A 39 9.24 8.62 2.40
CA THR A 39 9.98 7.80 1.42
C THR A 39 9.08 6.80 0.68
N LEU A 40 8.03 6.32 1.34
CA LEU A 40 7.00 5.48 0.73
C LEU A 40 6.03 6.35 -0.09
N VAL A 41 5.57 7.47 0.47
CA VAL A 41 4.61 8.38 -0.18
C VAL A 41 5.16 8.89 -1.51
N ASN A 42 6.40 9.38 -1.56
CA ASN A 42 6.99 9.89 -2.81
C ASN A 42 7.11 8.79 -3.89
N LYS A 43 7.33 7.52 -3.48
CA LYS A 43 7.35 6.39 -4.42
C LYS A 43 5.96 6.04 -4.95
N ILE A 44 4.94 6.17 -4.11
CA ILE A 44 3.55 5.99 -4.51
C ILE A 44 3.16 7.12 -5.47
N GLU A 45 3.52 8.35 -5.16
CA GLU A 45 3.23 9.52 -5.98
C GLU A 45 3.90 9.43 -7.35
N LEU A 46 5.21 9.16 -7.41
CA LEU A 46 5.91 8.94 -8.69
C LEU A 46 5.24 7.83 -9.51
N ARG A 47 4.75 6.78 -8.85
CA ARG A 47 4.05 5.68 -9.53
C ARG A 47 2.69 6.13 -10.06
N LEU A 48 1.87 6.77 -9.25
CA LEU A 48 0.55 7.27 -9.65
C LEU A 48 0.69 8.28 -10.79
N VAL A 49 1.61 9.23 -10.67
CA VAL A 49 1.87 10.19 -11.74
C VAL A 49 2.33 9.49 -13.01
N SER A 50 3.15 8.43 -12.91
CA SER A 50 3.53 7.65 -14.09
C SER A 50 2.39 6.89 -14.76
N ASP A 51 1.39 6.48 -13.99
CA ASP A 51 0.23 5.76 -14.51
C ASP A 51 -0.80 6.72 -15.15
N TYR A 52 -0.94 7.95 -14.63
CA TYR A 52 -1.92 8.94 -15.08
C TYR A 52 -1.38 10.00 -16.04
N PHE A 53 -0.10 10.36 -15.93
CA PHE A 53 0.56 11.43 -16.68
C PHE A 53 1.90 10.92 -17.28
N PRO A 54 1.86 9.96 -18.22
CA PRO A 54 3.04 9.28 -18.72
C PRO A 54 4.05 10.20 -19.43
N ASP A 55 3.58 11.32 -20.00
CA ASP A 55 4.41 12.26 -20.77
C ASP A 55 5.37 13.08 -19.89
N ASP A 56 5.14 13.08 -18.58
CA ASP A 56 5.82 13.96 -17.62
C ASP A 56 6.75 13.22 -16.64
N VAL A 57 6.80 11.90 -16.76
CA VAL A 57 7.55 11.00 -15.87
C VAL A 57 9.04 11.24 -15.89
N GLU A 58 9.63 11.58 -17.04
CA GLU A 58 11.08 11.77 -17.14
C GLU A 58 11.57 12.97 -16.31
N LYS A 59 10.81 14.07 -16.30
CA LYS A 59 11.13 15.27 -15.51
C LYS A 59 11.00 14.99 -14.02
N LEU A 60 9.93 14.30 -13.63
CA LEU A 60 9.66 13.94 -12.24
C LEU A 60 10.66 12.94 -11.69
N LYS A 61 11.09 11.99 -12.53
CA LYS A 61 12.13 11.03 -12.13
C LYS A 61 13.47 11.73 -11.90
N ALA A 62 13.82 12.73 -12.72
CA ALA A 62 15.04 13.51 -12.52
C ALA A 62 15.01 14.31 -11.20
N ALA A 63 13.87 14.93 -10.86
CA ALA A 63 13.68 15.61 -9.57
C ALA A 63 13.69 14.63 -8.39
N TYR A 64 13.07 13.45 -8.53
CA TYR A 64 13.14 12.42 -7.51
C TYR A 64 14.59 11.95 -7.25
N GLU A 65 15.39 11.80 -8.30
CA GLU A 65 16.80 11.41 -8.19
C GLU A 65 17.69 12.54 -7.62
N SER A 66 17.28 13.81 -7.69
CA SER A 66 17.99 14.93 -7.06
C SER A 66 17.84 14.93 -5.53
N GLY A 67 16.80 14.27 -5.01
CA GLY A 67 16.50 14.15 -3.58
C GLY A 67 15.85 15.40 -2.97
N ASP A 68 15.45 16.35 -3.81
CA ASP A 68 14.71 17.55 -3.39
C ASP A 68 13.20 17.26 -3.43
N THR A 69 12.62 17.04 -2.26
CA THR A 69 11.19 16.70 -2.12
C THR A 69 10.28 17.88 -2.40
N ASP A 70 10.73 19.10 -2.10
CA ASP A 70 9.93 20.31 -2.29
C ASP A 70 9.85 20.64 -3.79
N GLU A 71 10.97 20.50 -4.51
CA GLU A 71 11.03 20.63 -5.97
C GLU A 71 10.17 19.56 -6.67
N PHE A 72 10.14 18.34 -6.13
CA PHE A 72 9.31 17.26 -6.66
C PHE A 72 7.80 17.59 -6.54
N ASP A 73 7.34 18.03 -5.36
CA ASP A 73 5.94 18.37 -5.12
C ASP A 73 5.48 19.56 -6.00
N GLU A 74 6.33 20.59 -6.14
CA GLU A 74 6.07 21.73 -7.03
C GLU A 74 6.00 21.30 -8.51
N LEU A 75 6.85 20.36 -8.92
CA LEU A 75 6.82 19.80 -10.28
C LEU A 75 5.55 18.97 -10.52
N VAL A 76 5.13 18.12 -9.58
CA VAL A 76 3.88 17.35 -9.73
C VAL A 76 2.68 18.29 -9.94
N GLN A 77 2.61 19.37 -9.15
CA GLN A 77 1.53 20.36 -9.24
C GLN A 77 1.60 21.22 -10.49
N SER A 78 2.80 21.59 -10.96
CA SER A 78 2.96 22.50 -12.11
C SER A 78 2.83 21.80 -13.45
N VAL A 79 3.08 20.49 -13.49
CA VAL A 79 3.16 19.73 -14.73
C VAL A 79 1.80 19.17 -15.16
N THR A 80 0.85 19.06 -14.23
CA THR A 80 -0.46 18.46 -14.49
C THR A 80 -1.58 19.50 -14.34
N SER A 81 -2.60 19.49 -15.22
CA SER A 81 -3.85 20.25 -15.03
C SER A 81 -4.80 19.58 -14.02
N THR A 82 -4.27 18.66 -13.23
CA THR A 82 -5.02 17.76 -12.36
C THR A 82 -4.18 17.45 -11.14
N THR A 83 -4.57 18.02 -10.01
CA THR A 83 -3.83 17.83 -8.76
C THR A 83 -4.06 16.43 -8.23
N LEU A 84 -2.99 15.65 -8.10
CA LEU A 84 -3.00 14.36 -7.43
C LEU A 84 -2.89 14.59 -5.91
N ASN A 85 -3.85 14.08 -5.15
CA ASN A 85 -3.84 14.14 -3.70
C ASN A 85 -3.87 12.71 -3.12
N ILE A 86 -2.84 12.33 -2.37
CA ILE A 86 -2.86 11.05 -1.63
C ILE A 86 -3.68 11.25 -0.36
N GLU A 87 -4.86 10.62 -0.30
CA GLU A 87 -5.77 10.76 0.84
C GLU A 87 -5.42 9.79 1.97
N SER A 88 -4.95 8.59 1.63
CA SER A 88 -4.56 7.62 2.65
C SER A 88 -3.59 6.55 2.18
N VAL A 89 -2.67 6.17 3.05
CA VAL A 89 -1.67 5.12 2.82
C VAL A 89 -1.66 4.12 3.97
N LYS A 90 -2.22 2.93 3.73
CA LYS A 90 -2.33 1.89 4.77
C LYS A 90 -1.53 0.66 4.40
N ALA A 91 -0.65 0.21 5.27
CA ALA A 91 0.10 -1.02 5.08
C ALA A 91 -0.55 -2.22 5.75
N SER A 92 -0.47 -3.36 5.08
CA SER A 92 -0.75 -4.69 5.60
C SER A 92 0.58 -5.45 5.68
N TYR A 93 1.01 -5.76 6.90
CA TYR A 93 2.22 -6.57 7.14
C TYR A 93 1.90 -8.06 7.23
N PRO A 94 2.78 -8.95 6.74
CA PRO A 94 2.60 -10.38 6.85
C PRO A 94 2.70 -10.81 8.32
N LEU A 95 1.81 -11.70 8.75
CA LEU A 95 1.71 -12.15 10.15
C LEU A 95 2.96 -12.91 10.62
N PHE A 96 3.61 -13.63 9.69
CA PHE A 96 4.67 -14.60 10.00
C PHE A 96 5.88 -14.43 9.09
N LYS A 97 6.61 -13.31 9.17
CA LYS A 97 7.96 -13.20 8.56
C LYS A 97 8.93 -12.44 9.47
N PHE A 98 9.93 -13.16 10.01
CA PHE A 98 11.04 -12.65 10.84
C PHE A 98 12.24 -12.14 10.00
N SER A 99 12.03 -11.90 8.69
CA SER A 99 13.09 -11.46 7.78
C SER A 99 13.37 -9.96 7.92
N SER A 100 14.64 -9.58 7.71
CA SER A 100 15.10 -8.19 7.67
C SER A 100 14.52 -7.38 6.50
N SER A 101 14.07 -8.05 5.44
CA SER A 101 13.24 -7.42 4.40
C SER A 101 11.84 -8.00 4.41
N LYS A 102 10.84 -7.12 4.50
CA LYS A 102 9.43 -7.48 4.59
C LYS A 102 8.73 -7.08 3.31
N GLU A 103 7.98 -8.00 2.73
CA GLU A 103 7.00 -7.67 1.69
C GLU A 103 5.74 -7.15 2.39
N VAL A 104 5.25 -6.01 1.95
CA VAL A 104 4.17 -5.26 2.58
C VAL A 104 3.19 -4.88 1.48
N VAL A 105 1.91 -5.19 1.69
CA VAL A 105 0.87 -4.75 0.75
C VAL A 105 0.37 -3.40 1.24
N VAL A 106 0.52 -2.37 0.42
CA VAL A 106 0.08 -1.01 0.71
C VAL A 106 -1.19 -0.72 -0.07
N LYS A 107 -2.24 -0.31 0.65
CA LYS A 107 -3.46 0.26 0.08
C LYS A 107 -3.29 1.77 0.02
N VAL A 108 -3.49 2.33 -1.17
CA VAL A 108 -3.41 3.77 -1.42
C VAL A 108 -4.77 4.25 -1.89
N THR A 109 -5.34 5.22 -1.17
CA THR A 109 -6.50 5.99 -1.61
C THR A 109 -6.00 7.35 -2.06
N TYR A 110 -6.44 7.82 -3.22
CA TYR A 110 -6.06 9.12 -3.77
C TYR A 110 -7.24 9.78 -4.47
N SER A 111 -7.13 11.08 -4.68
CA SER A 111 -8.01 11.83 -5.57
C SER A 111 -7.24 12.53 -6.66
N LEU A 112 -7.92 12.74 -7.78
CA LEU A 112 -7.50 13.57 -8.89
C LEU A 112 -8.50 14.73 -8.96
N ASP A 113 -8.02 15.94 -8.70
CA ASP A 113 -8.83 17.16 -8.72
C ASP A 113 -8.45 17.95 -9.97
N ASP A 114 -9.35 18.09 -10.93
CA ASP A 114 -9.10 18.87 -12.14
C ASP A 114 -9.41 20.36 -11.99
N ASP A 115 -8.91 21.19 -12.91
CA ASP A 115 -9.16 22.63 -12.94
C ASP A 115 -10.66 23.00 -13.10
N SER A 116 -11.51 22.04 -13.50
CA SER A 116 -12.96 22.23 -13.61
C SER A 116 -13.69 22.04 -12.28
N GLY A 117 -12.97 21.62 -11.24
CA GLY A 117 -13.52 21.30 -9.92
C GLY A 117 -14.11 19.89 -9.82
N THR A 118 -13.83 19.03 -10.79
CA THR A 118 -14.22 17.62 -10.74
C THR A 118 -13.18 16.85 -9.93
N ARG A 119 -13.66 16.13 -8.90
CA ARG A 119 -12.85 15.23 -8.08
C ARG A 119 -13.17 13.79 -8.43
N GLU A 120 -12.15 13.05 -8.86
CA GLU A 120 -12.23 11.60 -9.03
C GLU A 120 -11.43 10.92 -7.92
N THR A 121 -12.01 9.92 -7.26
CA THR A 121 -11.32 9.15 -6.19
C THR A 121 -10.98 7.76 -6.69
N GLY A 122 -9.74 7.34 -6.44
CA GLY A 122 -9.24 6.01 -6.77
C GLY A 122 -8.71 5.25 -5.55
N THR A 123 -8.60 3.94 -5.69
CA THR A 123 -7.95 3.09 -4.69
C THR A 123 -7.12 2.03 -5.38
N ASN A 124 -5.81 2.05 -5.15
CA ASN A 124 -4.87 1.08 -5.68
C ASN A 124 -4.23 0.26 -4.56
N TYR A 125 -3.77 -0.94 -4.91
CA TYR A 125 -3.07 -1.83 -4.00
C TYR A 125 -1.73 -2.18 -4.60
N TYR A 126 -0.67 -2.02 -3.82
CA TYR A 126 0.69 -2.21 -4.29
C TYR A 126 1.46 -3.14 -3.35
N LEU A 127 2.28 -4.01 -3.91
CA LEU A 127 3.25 -4.78 -3.15
C LEU A 127 4.57 -4.03 -3.13
N PHE A 128 5.01 -3.68 -1.92
CA PHE A 128 6.31 -3.09 -1.67
C PHE A 128 7.19 -4.04 -0.88
N LYS A 129 8.51 -3.90 -1.06
CA LYS A 129 9.53 -4.49 -0.21
C LYS A 129 10.11 -3.39 0.67
N HIS A 130 9.97 -3.53 1.98
CA HIS A 130 10.59 -2.66 2.98
C HIS A 130 11.90 -3.28 3.46
N GLY A 131 13.00 -2.56 3.27
CA GLY A 131 14.32 -2.92 3.79
C GLY A 131 14.55 -2.30 5.16
N SER A 132 14.95 -3.11 6.15
CA SER A 132 15.26 -2.62 7.51
C SER A 132 16.48 -1.69 7.58
N LEU A 133 17.33 -1.68 6.55
CA LEU A 133 18.50 -0.81 6.44
C LEU A 133 18.13 0.41 5.58
N GLY A 134 18.14 1.60 6.21
CA GLY A 134 17.99 2.90 5.53
C GLY A 134 16.55 3.30 5.15
N ASN A 135 15.52 2.72 5.80
CA ASN A 135 14.10 2.95 5.47
C ASN A 135 13.79 2.86 3.96
N SER A 136 14.39 1.88 3.28
CA SER A 136 14.27 1.79 1.83
C SER A 136 13.01 1.02 1.43
N TRP A 137 12.18 1.67 0.63
CA TRP A 137 11.01 1.07 0.00
C TRP A 137 11.28 0.74 -1.47
N SER A 138 10.85 -0.44 -1.91
CA SER A 138 10.98 -0.86 -3.31
C SER A 138 9.65 -1.40 -3.80
N TYR A 139 9.08 -0.73 -4.80
CA TYR A 139 7.92 -1.23 -5.51
C TYR A 139 8.25 -2.58 -6.17
N LYS A 140 7.32 -3.54 -6.09
CA LYS A 140 7.45 -4.86 -6.72
C LYS A 140 6.44 -5.05 -7.84
N ARG A 141 5.16 -4.88 -7.54
CA ARG A 141 4.05 -5.08 -8.47
C ARG A 141 2.75 -4.53 -7.87
N GLU A 142 1.73 -4.40 -8.69
CA GLU A 142 0.36 -4.23 -8.22
C GLU A 142 -0.10 -5.48 -7.44
N ALA A 143 -0.91 -5.22 -6.42
CA ALA A 143 -1.51 -6.21 -5.57
C ALA A 143 -3.03 -6.17 -5.72
N THR A 144 -3.72 -7.14 -5.12
CA THR A 144 -5.18 -7.19 -5.12
C THR A 144 -5.73 -6.88 -3.73
N VAL A 145 -7.01 -6.53 -3.66
CA VAL A 145 -7.76 -6.43 -2.41
C VAL A 145 -7.60 -7.69 -1.56
N VAL A 146 -7.64 -8.86 -2.20
CA VAL A 146 -7.47 -10.17 -1.54
C VAL A 146 -6.07 -10.29 -0.94
N SER A 147 -5.03 -9.89 -1.67
CA SER A 147 -3.66 -9.86 -1.18
C SER A 147 -3.49 -8.91 0.00
N TYR A 148 -4.22 -7.79 0.06
CA TYR A 148 -4.16 -6.86 1.18
C TYR A 148 -4.73 -7.44 2.49
N TYR A 149 -5.89 -8.07 2.43
CA TYR A 149 -6.53 -8.63 3.64
C TYR A 149 -5.96 -9.99 4.07
N LEU A 150 -5.62 -10.84 3.11
CA LEU A 150 -5.11 -12.18 3.41
C LEU A 150 -3.59 -12.18 3.59
N ASN A 151 -2.89 -11.36 2.80
CA ASN A 151 -1.44 -11.15 2.83
C ASN A 151 -0.67 -12.45 3.11
N PHE A 152 -0.92 -13.43 2.22
CA PHE A 152 -0.23 -14.72 2.07
C PHE A 152 1.01 -14.61 1.18
N VAL A 153 1.59 -13.40 1.05
CA VAL A 153 2.80 -13.17 0.25
C VAL A 153 4.00 -13.80 0.93
#